data_AF-X0XQK0-F1
#
_entry.id   AF-X0XQK0-F1
#
_cell.length_a   1.000
_cell.length_b   1.000
_cell.length_c   1.000
_cell.angle_alpha   90.00
_cell.angle_beta   90.00
_cell.angle_gamma   90.00
#
_symmetry.space_group_name_H-M   'P 1'
#
loop_
_entity.id
_entity.type
_entity.pdbx_description
1 polymer ?
#
loop_
_entity_poly.entity_id
_entity_poly.type
_entity_poly.pdbx_seq_one_letter_code
_entity_poly.pdbx_strand_id
1 'polypeptide(L)'
;MSRDINRRELLGRSAAAAVAAGSAVAGATSVRAMEQVAAKAGARAAVPSRRMKLGLVTYNLARDWDLKTIIDRCKEAGIGAVEFRSTHKHGVEPTLSKSERGDVKKRCADGGLVIWGVGSACEYHSPDPAVVTKNIEQTKQFIDLAHDLGAKG
;
A
#
# COMPACT_ATOMS: atom_id res chain seq x y z
N MET A 1 -16.14 -15.03 10.77
CA MET A 1 -15.37 -13.98 11.47
C MET A 1 -13.89 -14.26 11.31
N SER A 2 -13.23 -13.60 10.36
CA SER A 2 -11.78 -13.74 10.16
C SER A 2 -11.08 -12.96 11.26
N ARG A 3 -10.20 -13.62 12.03
CA ARG A 3 -9.37 -12.94 13.03
C ARG A 3 -8.28 -12.15 12.28
N ASP A 4 -8.27 -10.83 12.47
CA ASP A 4 -7.28 -9.92 11.91
C ASP A 4 -5.88 -10.29 12.48
N ILE A 5 -5.04 -10.99 11.71
CA ILE A 5 -3.68 -11.37 12.12
C ILE A 5 -2.76 -10.14 12.03
N ASN A 6 -2.27 -9.67 13.17
CA ASN A 6 -1.31 -8.56 13.22
C ASN A 6 0.15 -9.09 13.15
N ARG A 7 1.00 -8.47 12.32
CA ARG A 7 2.44 -8.78 12.21
C ARG A 7 3.15 -8.82 13.58
N ARG A 8 2.76 -7.94 14.51
CA ARG A 8 3.35 -7.91 15.87
C ARG A 8 2.88 -9.07 16.73
N GLU A 9 1.67 -9.55 16.53
CA GLU A 9 1.14 -10.73 17.23
C GLU A 9 1.86 -11.99 16.75
N LEU A 10 2.10 -12.10 15.44
CA LEU A 10 2.89 -13.18 14.86
C LEU A 10 4.32 -13.19 15.42
N LEU A 11 5.00 -12.03 15.41
CA LEU A 11 6.36 -11.91 15.93
C LEU A 11 6.45 -12.09 17.46
N GLY A 12 5.44 -11.63 18.21
CA GLY A 12 5.38 -11.79 19.66
C GLY A 12 5.20 -13.24 20.09
N ARG A 13 4.40 -14.02 19.35
CA ARG A 13 4.21 -15.45 19.60
C ARG A 13 5.48 -16.26 19.31
N SER A 14 6.26 -15.87 18.31
CA SER A 14 7.57 -16.50 18.01
C SER A 14 8.62 -16.22 19.09
N ALA A 15 8.64 -15.01 19.67
CA ALA A 15 9.58 -14.65 20.73
C ALA A 15 9.27 -15.35 22.06
N ALA A 16 7.98 -15.55 22.39
CA ALA A 16 7.56 -16.27 23.59
C ALA A 16 7.96 -17.76 23.55
N ALA A 17 8.01 -18.38 22.36
CA ALA A 17 8.48 -19.76 22.19
C ALA A 17 10.00 -19.91 22.46
N ALA A 18 10.80 -18.86 22.28
CA ALA A 18 12.25 -18.91 22.51
C ALA A 18 12.65 -18.76 23.99
N VAL A 19 11.83 -18.09 24.82
CA VAL A 19 12.14 -17.85 26.24
C VAL A 19 11.82 -19.08 27.12
N ALA A 20 10.87 -19.94 26.70
CA ALA A 20 10.50 -21.13 27.46
C ALA A 20 11.57 -22.25 27.44
N ALA A 21 12.55 -22.20 26.53
CA ALA A 21 13.55 -23.24 26.38
C ALA A 21 14.86 -23.00 27.16
N GLY A 22 15.03 -21.83 27.81
CA GLY A 22 16.32 -21.45 28.36
C GLY A 22 16.23 -20.65 29.64
N SER A 23 15.83 -21.26 30.75
CA SER A 23 16.20 -20.83 32.12
C SER A 23 15.75 -21.88 33.15
N ALA A 24 16.56 -22.92 33.29
CA ALA A 24 16.56 -23.77 34.48
C ALA A 24 17.88 -23.56 35.22
N VAL A 25 18.03 -22.43 35.95
CA VAL A 25 19.03 -22.30 37.04
C VAL A 25 18.45 -21.42 38.15
N ALA A 26 18.66 -21.91 39.36
CA ALA A 26 18.09 -21.50 40.64
C ALA A 26 18.40 -20.06 41.08
N GLY A 27 17.39 -19.43 41.71
CA GLY A 27 17.52 -18.25 42.55
C GLY A 27 16.15 -17.86 43.09
N ALA A 28 15.94 -17.99 44.41
CA ALA A 28 14.67 -17.71 45.07
C ALA A 28 14.34 -16.21 45.09
N THR A 29 14.00 -15.65 43.92
CA THR A 29 13.23 -14.42 43.82
C THR A 29 11.79 -14.74 44.19
N SER A 30 11.26 -14.04 45.19
CA SER A 30 9.87 -14.25 45.65
C SER A 30 8.92 -14.17 44.46
N VAL A 31 8.01 -15.15 44.38
CA VAL A 31 7.01 -15.26 43.29
C VAL A 31 6.27 -13.94 43.08
N ARG A 32 6.07 -13.17 44.17
CA ARG A 32 5.50 -11.80 44.15
C ARG A 32 6.35 -10.74 43.46
N ALA A 33 7.67 -10.78 43.59
CA ALA A 33 8.56 -9.85 42.89
C ALA A 33 8.61 -10.16 41.39
N MET A 34 8.56 -11.45 41.02
CA MET A 34 8.46 -11.86 39.61
C MET A 34 7.09 -11.51 39.01
N GLU A 35 5.99 -11.67 39.75
CA GLU A 35 4.64 -11.26 39.34
C GLU A 35 4.52 -9.75 39.12
N GLN A 36 5.11 -8.94 39.99
CA GLN A 36 5.05 -7.47 39.89
C GLN A 36 5.88 -6.94 38.71
N VAL A 37 7.02 -7.56 38.39
CA VAL A 37 7.82 -7.21 37.20
C VAL A 37 7.10 -7.66 35.92
N ALA A 38 6.46 -8.83 35.91
CA ALA A 38 5.65 -9.30 34.79
C ALA A 38 4.40 -8.41 34.54
N ALA A 39 3.73 -7.96 35.61
CA ALA A 39 2.57 -7.07 35.52
C ALA A 39 2.95 -5.67 35.00
N LYS A 40 4.12 -5.14 35.37
CA LYS A 40 4.64 -3.87 34.82
C LYS A 40 5.13 -3.98 33.37
N ALA A 41 5.65 -5.14 32.96
CA ALA A 41 6.07 -5.40 31.59
C ALA A 41 4.89 -5.64 30.62
N GLY A 42 3.74 -6.10 31.14
CA GLY A 42 2.51 -6.34 30.36
C GLY A 42 1.70 -5.08 30.03
N ALA A 43 1.94 -3.95 30.72
CA ALA A 43 1.22 -2.70 30.51
C ALA A 43 1.87 -1.84 29.41
N ARG A 44 2.12 -2.41 28.22
CA ARG A 44 2.24 -1.57 27.02
C ARG A 44 0.82 -1.17 26.63
N ALA A 45 0.53 0.13 26.71
CA ALA A 45 -0.71 0.71 26.20
C ALA A 45 -1.03 0.07 24.84
N ALA A 46 -2.24 -0.48 24.70
CA ALA A 46 -2.69 -1.09 23.46
C ALA A 46 -2.53 -0.04 22.34
N VAL A 47 -1.51 -0.22 21.51
CA VAL A 47 -1.31 0.64 20.34
C VAL A 47 -2.54 0.40 19.48
N PRO A 48 -3.38 1.43 19.20
CA PRO A 48 -4.57 1.24 18.39
C PRO A 48 -4.14 0.57 17.10
N SER A 49 -4.81 -0.54 16.74
CA SER A 49 -4.46 -1.30 15.55
C SER A 49 -4.62 -0.39 14.34
N ARG A 50 -3.52 0.17 13.84
CA ARG A 50 -3.49 0.89 12.57
C ARG A 50 -3.77 -0.17 11.51
N ARG A 51 -5.03 -0.27 11.05
CA ARG A 51 -5.39 -1.14 9.92
C ARG A 51 -4.57 -0.68 8.73
N MET A 52 -3.75 -1.58 8.20
CA MET A 52 -3.05 -1.37 6.95
C MET A 52 -4.10 -1.23 5.83
N LYS A 53 -3.89 -0.28 4.92
CA LYS A 53 -4.73 -0.14 3.72
C LYS A 53 -4.04 -0.86 2.58
N LEU A 54 -4.79 -1.68 1.84
CA LEU A 54 -4.30 -2.40 0.67
C LEU A 54 -4.54 -1.56 -0.60
N GLY A 55 -3.54 -1.54 -1.49
CA GLY A 55 -3.61 -0.92 -2.81
C GLY A 55 -3.19 -1.88 -3.92
N LEU A 56 -3.63 -1.59 -5.14
CA LEU A 56 -3.31 -2.35 -6.36
C LEU A 56 -2.44 -1.50 -7.30
N VAL A 57 -1.27 -2.00 -7.67
CA VAL A 57 -0.55 -1.51 -8.84
C VAL A 57 -0.98 -2.32 -10.05
N THR A 58 -1.45 -1.66 -11.11
CA THR A 58 -2.02 -2.34 -12.29
C THR A 58 -1.03 -3.16 -13.11
N TYR A 59 0.28 -3.06 -12.84
CA TYR A 59 1.38 -3.59 -13.67
C TYR A 59 1.22 -5.03 -14.16
N ASN A 60 0.94 -5.94 -13.23
CA ASN A 60 0.87 -7.37 -13.49
C ASN A 60 -0.56 -7.90 -13.46
N LEU A 61 -1.35 -7.50 -12.47
CA LEU A 61 -2.66 -8.11 -12.20
C LEU A 61 -3.80 -7.53 -13.05
N ALA A 62 -3.69 -6.26 -13.44
CA ALA A 62 -4.80 -5.52 -14.04
C ALA A 62 -4.41 -4.77 -15.33
N ARG A 63 -3.34 -5.24 -15.99
CA ARG A 63 -2.85 -4.66 -17.26
C ARG A 63 -3.93 -4.65 -18.35
N ASP A 64 -4.66 -5.77 -18.45
CA ASP A 64 -5.66 -6.00 -19.51
C ASP A 64 -7.09 -5.73 -19.04
N TRP A 65 -7.25 -5.05 -17.91
CA TRP A 65 -8.55 -4.68 -17.38
C TRP A 65 -8.89 -3.26 -17.81
N ASP A 66 -10.15 -3.03 -18.14
CA ASP A 66 -10.67 -1.68 -18.29
C ASP A 66 -10.89 -1.02 -16.91
N LEU A 67 -11.11 0.29 -16.91
CA LEU A 67 -11.30 1.06 -15.68
C LEU A 67 -12.49 0.55 -14.84
N LYS A 68 -13.58 0.11 -15.48
CA LYS A 68 -14.76 -0.39 -14.77
C LYS A 68 -14.41 -1.67 -14.01
N THR A 69 -13.75 -2.61 -14.69
CA THR A 69 -13.33 -3.89 -14.13
C THR A 69 -12.40 -3.69 -12.94
N ILE A 70 -11.42 -2.77 -13.04
CA ILE A 70 -10.53 -2.43 -11.92
C ILE A 70 -11.32 -1.97 -10.71
N ILE A 71 -12.24 -1.01 -10.89
CA ILE A 71 -13.05 -0.47 -9.79
C ILE A 71 -13.88 -1.56 -9.13
N ASP A 72 -14.60 -2.36 -9.94
CA ASP A 72 -15.48 -3.41 -9.43
C ASP A 72 -14.70 -4.48 -8.65
N ARG A 73 -13.56 -4.95 -9.19
CA ARG A 73 -12.72 -5.97 -8.56
C ARG A 73 -12.02 -5.46 -7.30
N CYS A 74 -11.53 -4.22 -7.31
CA CYS A 74 -10.94 -3.63 -6.12
C CYS A 74 -11.98 -3.50 -4.99
N LYS A 75 -13.19 -3.05 -5.32
CA LYS A 75 -14.30 -2.95 -4.36
C LYS A 75 -14.67 -4.32 -3.77
N GLU A 76 -14.81 -5.34 -4.62
CA GLU A 76 -15.10 -6.71 -4.22
C GLU A 76 -14.01 -7.29 -3.29
N ALA A 77 -12.74 -7.01 -3.60
CA ALA A 77 -11.59 -7.50 -2.85
C ALA A 77 -11.24 -6.66 -1.60
N GLY A 78 -11.93 -5.54 -1.35
CA GLY A 78 -11.62 -4.62 -0.25
C GLY A 78 -10.30 -3.85 -0.44
N ILE A 79 -9.85 -3.68 -1.68
CA ILE A 79 -8.68 -2.87 -2.05
C ILE A 79 -9.12 -1.40 -2.15
N GLY A 80 -8.46 -0.53 -1.38
CA GLY A 80 -8.89 0.87 -1.22
C GLY A 80 -8.14 1.87 -2.08
N ALA A 81 -7.07 1.45 -2.78
CA ALA A 81 -6.29 2.35 -3.62
C ALA A 81 -5.76 1.68 -4.89
N VAL A 82 -5.47 2.48 -5.93
CA VAL A 82 -4.91 2.00 -7.20
C VAL A 82 -3.78 2.90 -7.69
N GLU A 83 -2.73 2.30 -8.24
CA GLU A 83 -1.72 2.95 -9.06
C GLU A 83 -1.86 2.49 -10.52
N PHE A 84 -2.15 3.43 -11.41
CA PHE A 84 -2.27 3.16 -12.84
C PHE A 84 -0.89 3.15 -13.47
N ARG A 85 -0.61 2.15 -14.31
CA ARG A 85 0.63 2.08 -15.07
C ARG A 85 0.33 2.43 -16.52
N SER A 86 1.22 3.22 -17.12
CA SER A 86 1.08 3.65 -18.51
C SER A 86 1.10 2.45 -19.48
N THR A 87 0.53 2.63 -20.66
CA THR A 87 0.37 1.69 -21.79
C THR A 87 -0.67 0.59 -21.61
N HIS A 88 -1.45 0.64 -20.53
CA HIS A 88 -2.39 -0.43 -20.18
C HIS A 88 -3.83 -0.17 -20.65
N LYS A 89 -4.62 -1.24 -20.72
CA LYS A 89 -5.97 -1.21 -21.32
C LYS A 89 -6.94 -0.24 -20.63
N HIS A 90 -6.73 0.06 -19.34
CA HIS A 90 -7.56 1.02 -18.61
C HIS A 90 -7.48 2.44 -19.17
N GLY A 91 -6.46 2.76 -19.97
CA GLY A 91 -6.38 4.01 -20.75
C GLY A 91 -6.16 5.28 -19.94
N VAL A 92 -5.59 5.16 -18.73
CA VAL A 92 -5.31 6.33 -17.87
C VAL A 92 -3.94 6.87 -18.27
N GLU A 93 -3.94 7.75 -19.27
CA GLU A 93 -2.74 8.26 -19.95
C GLU A 93 -2.73 9.79 -20.04
N PRO A 94 -1.55 10.41 -20.24
CA PRO A 94 -1.45 11.86 -20.43
C PRO A 94 -2.22 12.39 -21.64
N THR A 95 -2.53 11.53 -22.61
CA THR A 95 -3.33 11.88 -23.80
C THR A 95 -4.79 12.16 -23.50
N LEU A 96 -5.30 11.80 -22.31
CA LEU A 96 -6.66 12.14 -21.90
C LEU A 96 -6.82 13.66 -21.79
N SER A 97 -7.94 14.16 -22.30
CA SER A 97 -8.40 15.53 -22.10
C SER A 97 -8.74 15.79 -20.63
N LYS A 98 -8.83 17.07 -20.25
CA LYS A 98 -9.21 17.46 -18.88
C LYS A 98 -10.58 16.91 -18.46
N SER A 99 -11.54 16.84 -19.39
CA SER A 99 -12.86 16.26 -19.12
C SER A 99 -12.74 14.77 -18.80
N GLU A 100 -12.03 14.02 -19.63
CA GLU A 100 -11.84 12.57 -19.43
C GLU A 100 -11.09 12.27 -18.13
N ARG A 101 -10.09 13.08 -17.77
CA ARG A 101 -9.41 12.98 -16.46
C ARG A 101 -10.39 13.20 -15.31
N GLY A 102 -11.29 14.18 -15.44
CA GLY A 102 -12.37 14.41 -14.49
C GLY A 102 -13.30 13.20 -14.34
N ASP A 103 -13.66 12.55 -15.44
CA ASP A 103 -14.49 11.36 -15.44
C ASP A 103 -13.81 10.16 -14.78
N VAL A 104 -12.51 9.93 -15.05
CA VAL A 104 -11.72 8.88 -14.39
C VAL A 104 -11.71 9.11 -12.87
N LYS A 105 -11.40 10.33 -12.43
CA LYS A 105 -11.39 10.72 -11.02
C LYS A 105 -12.74 10.48 -10.36
N LYS A 106 -13.82 10.92 -11.00
CA LYS A 106 -15.18 10.74 -10.51
C LYS A 106 -15.54 9.25 -10.37
N ARG A 107 -15.28 8.43 -11.39
CA ARG A 107 -15.59 7.00 -11.38
C ARG A 107 -14.82 6.26 -10.27
N CYS A 108 -13.55 6.58 -10.08
CA CYS A 108 -12.76 5.99 -8.98
C CYS A 108 -13.32 6.39 -7.61
N ALA A 109 -13.63 7.67 -7.42
CA ALA A 109 -14.21 8.18 -6.16
C ALA A 109 -15.58 7.57 -5.86
N ASP A 110 -16.49 7.51 -6.84
CA ASP A 110 -17.81 6.87 -6.73
C ASP A 110 -17.67 5.36 -6.41
N GLY A 111 -16.59 4.73 -6.87
CA GLY A 111 -16.22 3.35 -6.56
C GLY A 111 -15.55 3.14 -5.20
N GLY A 112 -15.27 4.21 -4.45
CA GLY A 112 -14.53 4.15 -3.19
C GLY A 112 -13.04 3.84 -3.36
N LEU A 113 -12.49 4.05 -4.56
CA LEU A 113 -11.12 3.73 -4.91
C LEU A 113 -10.26 5.00 -4.96
N VAL A 114 -9.27 5.10 -4.07
CA VAL A 114 -8.32 6.21 -4.07
C VAL A 114 -7.31 6.03 -5.21
N ILE A 115 -7.16 7.01 -6.07
CA ILE A 115 -6.05 7.03 -7.02
C ILE A 115 -4.79 7.37 -6.21
N TRP A 116 -3.90 6.39 -6.04
CA TRP A 116 -2.65 6.56 -5.32
C TRP A 116 -1.65 7.30 -6.21
N GLY A 117 -1.45 6.84 -7.44
CA GLY A 117 -0.47 7.41 -8.35
C GLY A 117 -0.64 6.96 -9.79
N VAL A 118 0.22 7.51 -10.65
CA VAL A 118 0.38 7.11 -12.04
C VAL A 118 1.86 6.80 -12.29
N GLY A 119 2.15 5.59 -12.74
CA GLY A 119 3.50 5.14 -13.03
C GLY A 119 3.81 5.22 -14.52
N SER A 120 4.84 5.97 -14.87
CA SER A 120 5.36 6.04 -16.24
C SER A 120 6.27 4.85 -16.57
N ALA A 121 6.76 4.82 -17.81
CA ALA A 121 7.86 3.96 -18.26
C ALA A 121 9.07 4.81 -18.68
N CYS A 122 9.24 5.98 -18.06
CA CYS A 122 10.27 6.94 -18.46
C CYS A 122 11.69 6.40 -18.23
N GLU A 123 12.54 6.51 -19.24
CA GLU A 123 13.90 5.94 -19.26
C GLU A 123 14.96 7.00 -18.92
N TYR A 124 15.06 7.38 -17.64
CA TYR A 124 16.05 8.38 -17.19
C TYR A 124 17.49 7.87 -17.13
N HIS A 125 17.68 6.57 -17.28
CA HIS A 125 18.98 5.89 -17.23
C HIS A 125 19.56 5.64 -18.63
N SER A 126 18.90 6.14 -19.67
CA SER A 126 19.37 6.01 -21.05
C SER A 126 20.75 6.68 -21.22
N PRO A 127 21.70 6.05 -21.94
CA PRO A 127 22.96 6.68 -22.30
C PRO A 127 22.80 7.75 -23.39
N ASP A 128 21.67 7.77 -24.10
CA ASP A 128 21.35 8.79 -25.10
C ASP A 128 20.67 10.02 -24.43
N PRO A 129 21.31 11.21 -24.46
CA PRO A 129 20.74 12.42 -23.88
C PRO A 129 19.38 12.81 -24.49
N ALA A 130 19.13 12.52 -25.77
CA ALA A 130 17.87 12.86 -26.42
C ALA A 130 16.69 12.06 -25.84
N VAL A 131 16.93 10.79 -25.50
CA VAL A 131 15.95 9.93 -24.81
C VAL A 131 15.66 10.48 -23.41
N VAL A 132 16.68 10.92 -22.68
CA VAL A 132 16.50 11.51 -21.34
C VAL A 132 15.67 12.80 -21.43
N THR A 133 16.00 13.71 -22.36
CA THR A 133 15.23 14.96 -22.57
C THR A 133 13.77 14.67 -22.90
N LYS A 134 13.50 13.72 -23.82
CA LYS A 134 12.13 13.30 -24.14
C LYS A 134 11.37 12.80 -22.90
N ASN A 135 12.02 11.96 -22.09
CA ASN A 135 11.41 11.40 -20.88
C ASN A 135 11.15 12.45 -19.80
N ILE A 136 12.01 13.47 -19.68
CA ILE A 136 11.76 14.61 -18.80
C ILE A 136 10.49 15.35 -19.23
N GLU A 137 10.30 15.62 -20.52
CA GLU A 137 9.08 16.27 -21.01
C GLU A 137 7.83 15.40 -20.80
N GLN A 138 7.94 14.09 -21.05
CA GLN A 138 6.86 13.15 -20.76
C GLN A 138 6.52 13.13 -19.26
N THR A 139 7.50 13.25 -18.37
CA THR A 139 7.29 13.31 -16.91
C THR A 139 6.42 14.48 -16.52
N LYS A 140 6.64 15.66 -17.11
CA LYS A 140 5.81 16.84 -16.85
C LYS A 140 4.33 16.56 -17.18
N GLN A 141 4.07 15.86 -18.28
CA GLN A 141 2.71 15.48 -18.66
C GLN A 141 2.09 14.48 -17.67
N PHE A 142 2.88 13.55 -17.11
CA PHE A 142 2.43 12.66 -16.04
C PHE A 142 2.15 13.40 -14.72
N ILE A 143 2.92 14.44 -14.40
CA ILE A 143 2.66 15.30 -13.24
C ILE A 143 1.30 15.99 -13.40
N ASP A 144 1.02 16.56 -14.57
CA ASP A 144 -0.29 17.18 -14.86
C ASP A 144 -1.44 16.16 -14.78
N LEU A 145 -1.24 14.96 -15.34
CA LEU A 145 -2.20 13.86 -15.22
C LEU A 145 -2.47 13.51 -13.76
N ALA A 146 -1.42 13.31 -12.96
CA ALA A 146 -1.53 12.96 -11.55
C ALA A 146 -2.30 14.03 -10.76
N HIS A 147 -1.97 15.30 -11.00
CA HIS A 147 -2.66 16.44 -10.40
C HIS A 147 -4.15 16.44 -10.74
N ASP A 148 -4.50 16.33 -12.02
CA ASP A 148 -5.90 16.39 -12.47
C ASP A 148 -6.73 15.23 -11.92
N LEU A 149 -6.15 14.03 -11.87
CA LEU A 149 -6.76 12.84 -11.26
C LEU A 149 -6.89 12.96 -9.73
N GLY A 150 -6.15 13.86 -9.09
CA GLY A 150 -6.12 13.99 -7.64
C GLY A 150 -5.37 12.86 -6.95
N ALA A 151 -4.30 12.35 -7.57
CA ALA A 151 -3.41 11.35 -7.00
C ALA A 151 -2.82 11.81 -5.66
N LYS A 152 -2.47 10.86 -4.78
CA LYS A 152 -2.06 11.12 -3.39
C LYS A 152 -0.59 10.84 -3.09
N GLY A 153 0.02 9.93 -3.82
CA GLY A 153 1.41 9.48 -3.68
C GLY A 153 2.39 10.25 -4.56
#